data_AF-A0A430RX37-F1
#
_entry.id   AF-A0A430RX37-F1
#
_cell.length_a   1.000
_cell.length_b   1.000
_cell.length_c   1.000
_cell.angle_alpha   90.00
_cell.angle_beta   90.00
_cell.angle_gamma   90.00
#
_symmetry.space_group_name_H-M   'P 1'
#
loop_
_entity.id
_entity.type
_entity.pdbx_description
1 polymer ?
#
loop_
_entity_poly.entity_id
_entity_poly.type
_entity_poly.pdbx_seq_one_letter_code
_entity_poly.pdbx_strand_id
1 'polypeptide(L)'
;MKRGKRTDEIYGSYLLPHAMNRGKEEKVLQVLRQYRRAAEGIQRLHLRRFFEEGSLSRFLDPTSVGQPQGGYLESPLSDRYLWVCSQQVVDMLKGHLEHLKNRVREILLGSSLPREKREVLLLLNSREAWLKPEVRQALAEGQPLVFKVVRKDESGRERTKTLQATPEDLRLLLHLFRRARKELTWPGMHRIQMHLDGKVVRYEPRGRGRGKQATHFPAWLHLATLEKGKRVAIPLGENPYAEGRKGEWRDFFQVGEENGRVQIRRVKALSPKPYTPRTERLAVDIGLSPLIATDRGDLLGRGFLRLLAAYDTEIQTIAKRAQREGRKLSQVPE
;
A
#
# COMPACT_ATOMS: atom_id res chain seq x y z
N MET A 1 -30.41 1.10 -0.73
CA MET A 1 -29.49 1.19 -1.90
C MET A 1 -28.74 -0.12 -2.05
N LYS A 2 -28.99 -0.84 -3.15
CA LYS A 2 -28.25 -2.07 -3.51
C LYS A 2 -26.77 -1.69 -3.63
N ARG A 3 -25.87 -2.36 -2.87
CA ARG A 3 -24.43 -2.33 -3.14
C ARG A 3 -24.27 -2.91 -4.55
N GLY A 4 -24.10 -2.05 -5.55
CA GLY A 4 -23.72 -2.48 -6.89
C GLY A 4 -22.48 -3.35 -6.76
N LYS A 5 -22.45 -4.49 -7.48
CA LYS A 5 -21.23 -5.29 -7.66
C LYS A 5 -20.14 -4.30 -8.07
N ARG A 6 -19.12 -4.09 -7.22
CA ARG A 6 -17.88 -3.45 -7.65
C ARG A 6 -17.36 -4.32 -8.77
N THR A 7 -17.48 -3.85 -10.01
CA THR A 7 -16.62 -4.32 -11.08
C THR A 7 -15.20 -4.06 -10.59
N ASP A 8 -14.38 -5.11 -10.47
CA ASP A 8 -13.01 -4.96 -10.01
C ASP A 8 -12.25 -4.08 -11.00
N GLU A 9 -12.14 -2.80 -10.67
CA GLU A 9 -11.35 -1.84 -11.43
C GLU A 9 -9.88 -2.20 -11.23
N ILE A 10 -9.22 -2.61 -12.32
CA ILE A 10 -7.81 -2.98 -12.30
C ILE A 10 -7.00 -1.72 -12.54
N TYR A 11 -6.07 -1.40 -11.65
CA TYR A 11 -5.19 -0.24 -11.79
C TYR A 11 -3.77 -0.68 -12.11
N GLY A 12 -3.12 0.02 -13.03
CA GLY A 12 -1.68 -0.12 -13.29
C GLY A 12 -0.96 1.20 -13.03
N SER A 13 0.22 1.14 -12.42
CA SER A 13 1.12 2.29 -12.25
C SER A 13 2.29 2.18 -13.21
N TYR A 14 2.45 3.18 -14.07
CA TYR A 14 3.41 3.15 -15.18
C TYR A 14 4.42 4.28 -15.06
N LEU A 15 5.70 3.93 -15.20
CA LEU A 15 6.79 4.89 -15.22
C LEU A 15 6.71 5.78 -16.46
N LEU A 16 6.79 7.09 -16.26
CA LEU A 16 6.87 8.07 -17.33
C LEU A 16 8.30 8.63 -17.37
N PRO A 17 9.03 8.47 -18.49
CA PRO A 17 10.32 9.11 -18.67
C PRO A 17 10.20 10.63 -18.47
N HIS A 18 11.24 11.28 -17.96
CA HIS A 18 11.26 12.73 -17.81
C HIS A 18 12.62 13.32 -18.14
N ALA A 19 12.64 14.58 -18.56
CA ALA A 19 13.87 15.33 -18.86
C ALA A 19 14.05 16.52 -17.92
N MET A 20 13.91 16.29 -16.62
CA MET A 20 14.21 17.32 -15.62
C MET A 20 15.71 17.64 -15.63
N ASN A 21 16.03 18.91 -15.40
CA ASN A 21 17.40 19.30 -15.08
C ASN A 21 17.66 19.07 -13.58
N ARG A 22 18.94 19.05 -13.20
CA ARG A 22 19.38 18.78 -11.82
C ARG A 22 18.71 19.68 -10.77
N GLY A 23 18.52 20.96 -11.08
CA GLY A 23 17.86 21.90 -10.16
C GLY A 23 16.37 21.62 -9.95
N LYS A 24 15.67 21.12 -10.99
CA LYS A 24 14.27 20.67 -10.86
C LYS A 24 14.19 19.38 -10.05
N GLU A 25 15.07 18.42 -10.33
CA GLU A 25 15.13 17.17 -9.57
C GLU A 25 15.36 17.43 -8.08
N GLU A 26 16.33 18.28 -7.74
CA GLU A 26 16.63 18.63 -6.37
C GLU A 26 15.42 19.23 -5.64
N LYS A 27 14.65 20.12 -6.29
CA LYS A 27 13.42 20.68 -5.72
C LYS A 27 12.36 19.62 -5.47
N VAL A 28 12.19 18.67 -6.38
CA VAL A 28 11.25 17.55 -6.19
C VAL A 28 11.71 16.65 -5.03
N LEU A 29 13.00 16.34 -4.96
CA LEU A 29 13.59 15.54 -3.87
C LEU A 29 13.49 16.26 -2.51
N GLN A 30 13.63 17.58 -2.46
CA GLN A 30 13.39 18.37 -1.26
C GLN A 30 11.95 18.22 -0.77
N VAL A 31 10.96 18.32 -1.66
CA VAL A 31 9.54 18.07 -1.32
C VAL A 31 9.34 16.64 -0.83
N LEU A 32 9.91 15.64 -1.53
CA LEU A 32 9.82 14.22 -1.16
C LEU A 32 10.37 13.96 0.25
N ARG A 33 11.51 14.57 0.60
CA ARG A 33 12.09 14.45 1.96
C ARG A 33 11.16 15.01 3.02
N GLN A 34 10.56 16.17 2.78
CA GLN A 34 9.60 16.76 3.72
C GLN A 34 8.30 15.96 3.80
N TYR A 35 7.86 15.39 2.68
CA TYR A 35 6.69 14.50 2.63
C TYR A 35 6.89 13.25 3.48
N ARG A 36 8.06 12.60 3.38
CA ARG A 36 8.42 11.43 4.20
C ARG A 36 8.47 11.77 5.69
N ARG A 37 9.04 12.92 6.07
CA ARG A 37 9.04 13.40 7.46
C ARG A 37 7.63 13.65 7.97
N ALA A 38 6.79 14.29 7.15
CA ALA A 38 5.40 14.52 7.50
C ALA A 38 4.65 13.19 7.68
N ALA A 39 4.87 12.23 6.78
CA ALA A 39 4.26 10.90 6.87
C ALA A 39 4.64 10.15 8.16
N GLU A 40 5.90 10.24 8.61
CA GLU A 40 6.31 9.66 9.89
C GLU A 40 5.59 10.30 11.08
N GLY A 41 5.50 11.64 11.11
CA GLY A 41 4.81 12.35 12.18
C GLY A 41 3.32 12.01 12.24
N ILE A 42 2.66 12.00 11.07
CA ILE A 42 1.27 11.58 10.91
C ILE A 42 1.11 10.13 11.40
N GLN A 43 1.97 9.21 10.96
CA GLN A 43 1.91 7.81 11.40
C GLN A 43 2.01 7.69 12.92
N ARG A 44 2.95 8.38 13.57
CA ARG A 44 3.12 8.33 15.03
C ARG A 44 1.85 8.82 15.74
N LEU A 45 1.24 9.90 15.26
CA LEU A 45 -0.02 10.42 15.80
C LEU A 45 -1.15 9.38 15.69
N HIS A 46 -1.32 8.78 14.51
CA HIS A 46 -2.36 7.75 14.29
C HIS A 46 -2.14 6.52 15.16
N LEU A 47 -0.90 6.04 15.25
CA LEU A 47 -0.58 4.87 16.07
C LEU A 47 -0.78 5.17 17.54
N ARG A 48 -0.38 6.35 18.03
CA ARG A 48 -0.64 6.79 19.40
C ARG A 48 -2.13 6.74 19.73
N ARG A 49 -2.97 7.37 18.90
CA ARG A 49 -4.44 7.34 19.09
C ARG A 49 -5.00 5.93 19.02
N PHE A 50 -4.53 5.10 18.09
CA PHE A 50 -4.94 3.70 18.02
C PHE A 50 -4.62 2.94 19.31
N PHE A 51 -3.45 3.15 19.89
CA PHE A 51 -3.06 2.53 21.16
C PHE A 51 -3.73 3.15 22.38
N GLU A 52 -4.20 4.40 22.32
CA GLU A 52 -4.93 5.05 23.41
C GLU A 52 -6.43 4.68 23.37
N GLU A 53 -7.07 4.86 22.22
CA GLU A 53 -8.52 4.77 21.99
C GLU A 53 -8.98 3.40 21.50
N GLY A 54 -8.07 2.54 21.03
CA GLY A 54 -8.40 1.19 20.57
C GLY A 54 -9.05 1.12 19.19
N SER A 55 -9.07 2.22 18.44
CA SER A 55 -9.48 2.25 17.04
C SER A 55 -8.62 3.25 16.28
N LEU A 56 -8.37 3.00 14.99
CA LEU A 56 -7.99 4.11 14.13
C LEU A 56 -9.25 4.94 13.99
N SER A 57 -9.18 6.23 14.32
CA SER A 57 -10.28 7.15 14.07
C SER A 57 -10.81 6.88 12.65
N ARG A 58 -12.12 6.67 12.53
CA ARG A 58 -12.73 6.24 11.25
C ARG A 58 -12.33 7.18 10.12
N PHE A 59 -12.06 8.44 10.49
CA PHE A 59 -11.30 9.43 9.76
C PHE A 59 -10.54 10.27 10.80
N LEU A 60 -9.23 10.42 10.67
CA LEU A 60 -8.59 11.62 11.15
C LEU A 60 -8.79 12.57 9.98
N ASP A 61 -9.60 13.61 10.19
CA ASP A 61 -9.77 14.63 9.15
C ASP A 61 -8.34 15.10 8.81
N PRO A 62 -7.91 15.01 7.55
CA PRO A 62 -6.56 15.42 7.20
C PRO A 62 -6.29 16.89 7.56
N THR A 63 -7.33 17.70 7.74
CA THR A 63 -7.23 19.07 8.28
C THR A 63 -6.90 19.12 9.78
N SER A 64 -7.19 18.07 10.56
CA SER A 64 -6.80 17.95 11.97
C SER A 64 -5.28 17.87 12.17
N VAL A 65 -4.52 17.46 11.15
CA VAL A 65 -3.04 17.41 11.19
C VAL A 65 -2.44 18.83 11.30
N GLY A 66 -3.19 19.87 10.93
CA GLY A 66 -2.80 21.28 11.05
C GLY A 66 -3.54 22.07 12.14
N GLN A 67 -4.39 21.43 12.95
CA GLN A 67 -5.19 22.11 13.98
C GLN A 67 -4.60 21.93 15.40
N PRO A 68 -4.83 22.89 16.33
CA PRO A 68 -4.23 22.89 17.68
C PRO A 68 -4.51 21.62 18.51
N GLN A 69 -5.68 20.99 18.33
CA GLN A 69 -6.08 19.79 19.08
C GLN A 69 -5.52 18.49 18.49
N GLY A 70 -4.97 18.54 17.26
CA GLY A 70 -4.49 17.37 16.54
C GLY A 70 -3.04 16.96 16.84
N GLY A 71 -2.28 17.80 17.53
CA GLY A 71 -0.82 17.76 17.53
C GLY A 71 -0.32 18.40 16.25
N TYR A 72 0.12 19.66 16.34
CA TYR A 72 0.61 20.41 15.19
C TYR A 72 1.86 19.73 14.62
N LEU A 73 1.79 19.29 13.37
CA LEU A 73 2.97 18.81 12.67
C LEU A 73 3.63 20.00 11.96
N GLU A 74 4.67 20.57 12.56
CA GLU A 74 5.46 21.59 11.88
C GLU A 74 6.03 21.02 10.58
N SER A 75 5.55 21.54 9.46
CA SER A 75 5.96 21.09 8.13
C SER A 75 6.03 22.28 7.17
N PRO A 76 7.07 22.37 6.31
CA PRO A 76 7.12 23.36 5.24
C PRO A 76 6.19 23.01 4.06
N LEU A 77 5.45 21.90 4.14
CA LEU A 77 4.49 21.49 3.13
C LEU A 77 3.20 22.29 3.24
N SER A 78 2.59 22.62 2.10
CA SER A 78 1.25 23.21 2.08
C SER A 78 0.18 22.26 2.63
N ASP A 79 -0.94 22.78 3.11
CA ASP A 79 -2.09 22.00 3.59
C ASP A 79 -2.57 20.93 2.60
N ARG A 80 -2.50 21.20 1.29
CA ARG A 80 -2.87 20.21 0.26
C ARG A 80 -1.94 19.00 0.26
N TYR A 81 -0.64 19.19 0.48
CA TYR A 81 0.31 18.11 0.60
C TYR A 81 0.08 17.31 1.89
N LEU A 82 -0.16 17.99 3.01
CA LEU A 82 -0.48 17.33 4.27
C LEU A 82 -1.78 16.52 4.15
N TRP A 83 -2.78 17.04 3.45
CA TRP A 83 -4.03 16.34 3.18
C TRP A 83 -3.79 15.02 2.44
N VAL A 84 -3.07 15.05 1.31
CA VAL A 84 -2.82 13.86 0.51
C VAL A 84 -1.89 12.87 1.23
N CYS A 85 -0.87 13.39 1.93
CA CYS A 85 0.03 12.58 2.77
C CYS A 85 -0.72 11.83 3.85
N SER A 86 -1.62 12.51 4.55
CA SER A 86 -2.46 11.90 5.59
C SER A 86 -3.34 10.79 5.02
N GLN A 87 -3.99 11.00 3.88
CA GLN A 87 -4.77 9.94 3.21
C GLN A 87 -3.91 8.72 2.88
N GLN A 88 -2.72 8.91 2.30
CA GLN A 88 -1.80 7.81 2.01
C GLN A 88 -1.42 7.03 3.28
N VAL A 89 -1.06 7.73 4.36
CA VAL A 89 -0.68 7.07 5.63
C VAL A 89 -1.85 6.30 6.22
N VAL A 90 -3.06 6.87 6.23
CA VAL A 90 -4.27 6.20 6.73
C VAL A 90 -4.54 4.92 5.96
N ASP A 91 -4.49 4.96 4.63
CA ASP A 91 -4.75 3.79 3.79
C ASP A 91 -3.71 2.70 3.98
N MET A 92 -2.43 3.07 4.13
CA MET A 92 -1.35 2.13 4.47
C MET A 92 -1.57 1.47 5.85
N LEU A 93 -1.98 2.25 6.85
CA LEU A 93 -2.27 1.73 8.19
C LEU A 93 -3.49 0.80 8.19
N LYS A 94 -4.55 1.13 7.44
CA LYS A 94 -5.71 0.25 7.27
C LYS A 94 -5.33 -1.07 6.61
N GLY A 95 -4.52 -1.03 5.55
CA GLY A 95 -3.99 -2.24 4.92
C GLY A 95 -3.19 -3.10 5.90
N HIS A 96 -2.33 -2.48 6.71
CA HIS A 96 -1.58 -3.18 7.74
C HIS A 96 -2.46 -3.79 8.84
N LEU A 97 -3.51 -3.08 9.30
CA LEU A 97 -4.47 -3.64 10.25
C LEU A 97 -5.18 -4.88 9.69
N GLU A 98 -5.54 -4.88 8.41
CA GLU A 98 -6.13 -6.05 7.78
C GLU A 98 -5.15 -7.23 7.75
N HIS A 99 -3.86 -6.99 7.53
CA HIS A 99 -2.84 -8.03 7.67
C HIS A 99 -2.74 -8.58 9.11
N LEU A 100 -2.79 -7.72 10.13
CA LEU A 100 -2.82 -8.16 11.53
C LEU A 100 -4.06 -9.01 11.82
N LYS A 101 -5.24 -8.61 11.31
CA LYS A 101 -6.49 -9.40 11.43
C LYS A 101 -6.37 -10.75 10.78
N ASN A 102 -5.85 -10.79 9.55
CA ASN A 102 -5.63 -12.03 8.82
C ASN A 102 -4.66 -12.93 9.56
N ARG A 103 -3.60 -12.37 10.14
CA ARG A 103 -2.64 -13.15 10.90
C ARG A 103 -3.25 -13.77 12.17
N VAL A 104 -4.01 -13.00 12.94
CA VAL A 104 -4.75 -13.54 14.10
C VAL A 104 -5.77 -14.59 13.65
N ARG A 105 -6.47 -14.34 12.54
CA ARG A 105 -7.43 -15.29 11.96
C ARG A 105 -6.77 -16.61 11.57
N GLU A 106 -5.62 -16.58 10.91
CA GLU A 106 -4.85 -17.78 10.55
C GLU A 106 -4.51 -18.61 11.80
N ILE A 107 -3.99 -17.96 12.86
CA ILE A 107 -3.66 -18.64 14.12
C ILE A 107 -4.91 -19.27 14.75
N LEU A 108 -6.03 -18.55 14.78
CA LEU A 108 -7.29 -19.06 15.34
C LEU A 108 -7.83 -20.24 14.53
N LEU A 109 -7.79 -20.17 13.20
CA LEU A 109 -8.28 -21.24 12.32
C LEU A 109 -7.40 -22.49 12.39
N GLY A 110 -6.09 -22.34 12.57
CA GLY A 110 -5.15 -23.44 12.76
C GLY A 110 -5.08 -24.01 14.19
N SER A 111 -5.81 -23.42 15.14
CA SER A 111 -5.79 -23.86 16.55
C SER A 111 -6.70 -25.08 16.81
N SER A 112 -6.45 -25.77 17.92
CA SER A 112 -7.33 -26.82 18.48
C SER A 112 -8.43 -26.27 19.39
N LEU A 113 -8.64 -24.94 19.42
CA LEU A 113 -9.65 -24.32 20.28
C LEU A 113 -11.08 -24.81 19.94
N PRO A 114 -11.96 -24.97 20.95
CA PRO A 114 -13.37 -25.28 20.74
C PRO A 114 -14.03 -24.30 19.77
N ARG A 115 -14.99 -24.80 18.98
CA ARG A 115 -15.68 -24.03 17.93
C ARG A 115 -16.30 -22.75 18.46
N GLU A 116 -16.92 -22.79 19.64
CA GLU A 116 -17.59 -21.64 20.26
C GLU A 116 -16.60 -20.53 20.62
N LYS A 117 -15.51 -20.88 21.30
CA LYS A 117 -14.43 -19.92 21.63
C LYS A 117 -13.83 -19.32 20.36
N ARG A 118 -13.59 -20.15 19.33
CA ARG A 118 -13.07 -19.69 18.04
C ARG A 118 -14.02 -18.71 17.35
N GLU A 119 -15.33 -18.97 17.37
CA GLU A 119 -16.35 -18.07 16.82
C GLU A 119 -16.30 -16.69 17.49
N VAL A 120 -16.25 -16.65 18.83
CA VAL A 120 -16.15 -15.43 19.63
C VAL A 120 -14.88 -14.64 19.28
N LEU A 121 -13.72 -15.30 19.28
CA LEU A 121 -12.42 -14.65 19.02
C LEU A 121 -12.31 -14.14 17.58
N LEU A 122 -12.78 -14.91 16.60
CA LEU A 122 -12.80 -14.49 15.19
C LEU A 122 -13.68 -13.26 15.01
N LEU A 123 -14.82 -13.21 15.67
CA LEU A 123 -15.72 -12.07 15.60
C LEU A 123 -15.11 -10.82 16.26
N LEU A 124 -14.53 -10.95 17.46
CA LEU A 124 -13.85 -9.84 18.13
C LEU A 124 -12.68 -9.32 17.29
N ASN A 125 -11.89 -10.22 16.69
CA ASN A 125 -10.82 -9.89 15.77
C ASN A 125 -11.33 -9.16 14.52
N SER A 126 -12.43 -9.63 13.92
CA SER A 126 -13.02 -8.98 12.73
C SER A 126 -13.48 -7.54 13.02
N ARG A 127 -13.81 -7.25 14.28
CA ARG A 127 -14.23 -5.94 14.79
C ARG A 127 -13.08 -5.07 15.32
N GLU A 128 -11.83 -5.53 15.19
CA GLU A 128 -10.62 -4.86 15.70
C GLU A 128 -10.72 -4.56 17.21
N ALA A 129 -11.34 -5.47 17.97
CA ALA A 129 -11.69 -5.22 19.37
C ALA A 129 -10.49 -5.31 20.34
N TRP A 130 -9.28 -5.64 19.87
CA TRP A 130 -8.14 -5.99 20.73
C TRP A 130 -7.80 -4.93 21.79
N LEU A 131 -7.99 -3.66 21.44
CA LEU A 131 -7.58 -2.52 22.26
C LEU A 131 -8.76 -1.61 22.62
N LYS A 132 -9.99 -1.96 22.25
CA LYS A 132 -11.16 -1.11 22.48
C LYS A 132 -11.44 -0.89 23.97
N PRO A 133 -12.01 0.27 24.35
CA PRO A 133 -12.28 0.60 25.75
C PRO A 133 -13.10 -0.47 26.46
N GLU A 134 -14.12 -1.03 25.80
CA GLU A 134 -15.00 -2.04 26.40
C GLU A 134 -14.26 -3.34 26.69
N VAL A 135 -13.29 -3.73 25.85
CA VAL A 135 -12.43 -4.90 26.09
C VAL A 135 -11.46 -4.64 27.23
N ARG A 136 -10.90 -3.43 27.34
CA ARG A 136 -10.01 -3.04 28.43
C ARG A 136 -10.74 -3.01 29.77
N GLN A 137 -11.94 -2.45 29.78
CA GLN A 137 -12.79 -2.36 30.96
C GLN A 137 -13.17 -3.76 31.45
N ALA A 138 -13.69 -4.62 30.57
CA ALA A 138 -14.01 -6.01 30.91
C ALA A 138 -12.80 -6.78 31.46
N LEU A 139 -11.61 -6.58 30.88
CA LEU A 139 -10.36 -7.17 31.39
C LEU A 139 -9.96 -6.65 32.77
N ALA A 140 -10.12 -5.35 33.04
CA ALA A 140 -9.76 -4.71 34.30
C ALA A 140 -10.70 -5.12 35.43
N GLU A 141 -11.99 -5.21 35.14
CA GLU A 141 -13.04 -5.61 36.09
C GLU A 141 -13.14 -7.13 36.27
N GLY A 142 -12.42 -7.91 35.43
CA GLY A 142 -12.50 -9.37 35.44
C GLY A 142 -13.86 -9.91 35.00
N GLN A 143 -14.65 -9.10 34.28
CA GLN A 143 -16.00 -9.43 33.86
C GLN A 143 -16.04 -9.93 32.41
N PRO A 144 -17.01 -10.81 32.09
CA PRO A 144 -17.20 -11.23 30.72
C PRO A 144 -17.76 -10.09 29.86
N LEU A 145 -17.24 -9.95 28.65
CA LEU A 145 -17.79 -9.02 27.67
C LEU A 145 -18.95 -9.68 26.92
N VAL A 146 -20.16 -9.19 27.16
CA VAL A 146 -21.38 -9.64 26.47
C VAL A 146 -21.68 -8.73 25.29
N PHE A 147 -21.94 -9.31 24.12
CA PHE A 147 -22.29 -8.55 22.93
C PHE A 147 -23.28 -9.29 22.03
N LYS A 148 -24.07 -8.51 21.29
CA LYS A 148 -25.08 -9.03 20.38
C LYS A 148 -24.55 -9.13 18.95
N VAL A 149 -24.98 -10.17 18.26
CA VAL A 149 -24.70 -10.41 16.84
C VAL A 149 -26.03 -10.54 16.12
N VAL A 150 -26.30 -9.59 15.23
CA VAL A 150 -27.47 -9.64 14.35
C VAL A 150 -27.04 -10.30 13.04
N ARG A 151 -27.71 -11.38 12.65
CA ARG A 151 -27.57 -12.02 11.34
C ARG A 151 -28.90 -11.95 10.61
N LYS A 152 -28.86 -11.65 9.31
CA LYS A 152 -30.03 -11.77 8.42
C LYS A 152 -30.02 -13.15 7.81
N ASP A 153 -31.15 -13.84 7.84
CA ASP A 153 -31.33 -15.07 7.05
C ASP A 153 -31.60 -14.75 5.57
N GLU A 154 -31.68 -15.80 4.74
CA GLU A 154 -31.93 -15.70 3.30
C GLU A 154 -33.27 -15.01 2.98
N SER A 155 -34.22 -15.07 3.92
CA SER A 155 -35.53 -14.42 3.85
C SER A 155 -35.53 -12.97 4.36
N GLY A 156 -34.37 -12.45 4.81
CA GLY A 156 -34.20 -11.08 5.29
C GLY A 156 -34.61 -10.84 6.75
N ARG A 157 -35.01 -11.87 7.50
CA ARG A 157 -35.40 -11.80 8.91
C ARG A 157 -34.16 -11.73 9.79
N GLU A 158 -34.17 -10.81 10.75
CA GLU A 158 -33.05 -10.61 11.67
C GLU A 158 -33.12 -11.61 12.83
N ARG A 159 -32.04 -12.37 13.02
CA ARG A 159 -31.80 -13.23 14.18
C ARG A 159 -30.69 -12.63 15.03
N THR A 160 -30.99 -12.38 16.30
CA THR A 160 -30.02 -11.86 17.26
C THR A 160 -29.48 -13.01 18.12
N LYS A 161 -28.17 -13.27 18.04
CA LYS A 161 -27.46 -14.20 18.93
C LYS A 161 -26.66 -13.37 19.94
N THR A 162 -26.86 -13.61 21.23
CA THR A 162 -26.01 -13.05 22.29
C THR A 162 -24.80 -13.96 22.45
N LEU A 163 -23.61 -13.37 22.44
CA LEU A 163 -22.34 -14.05 22.68
C LEU A 163 -21.64 -13.41 23.87
N GLN A 164 -20.82 -14.21 24.55
CA GLN A 164 -20.05 -13.81 25.71
C GLN A 164 -18.59 -14.19 25.50
N ALA A 165 -17.69 -13.25 25.78
CA ALA A 165 -16.25 -13.49 25.84
C ALA A 165 -15.80 -13.44 27.30
N THR A 166 -15.17 -14.51 27.77
CA THR A 166 -14.63 -14.55 29.13
C THR A 166 -13.36 -13.68 29.23
N PRO A 167 -12.93 -13.27 30.44
CA PRO A 167 -11.65 -12.58 30.61
C PRO A 167 -10.46 -13.35 30.04
N GLU A 168 -10.50 -14.69 30.06
CA GLU A 168 -9.48 -15.55 29.43
C GLU A 168 -9.46 -15.39 27.91
N ASP A 169 -10.63 -15.38 27.28
CA ASP A 169 -10.75 -15.16 25.82
C ASP A 169 -10.21 -13.78 25.43
N LEU A 170 -10.48 -12.75 26.23
CA LEU A 170 -9.97 -11.40 25.99
C LEU A 170 -8.45 -11.32 26.16
N ARG A 171 -7.87 -12.00 27.16
CA ARG A 171 -6.40 -12.10 27.34
C ARG A 171 -5.76 -12.84 26.17
N LEU A 172 -6.38 -13.92 25.72
CA LEU A 172 -5.92 -14.68 24.55
C LEU A 172 -5.97 -13.81 23.29
N LEU A 173 -7.06 -13.09 23.06
CA LEU A 173 -7.20 -12.15 21.93
C LEU A 173 -6.08 -11.10 21.94
N LEU A 174 -5.79 -10.50 23.10
CA LEU A 174 -4.72 -9.51 23.24
C LEU A 174 -3.34 -10.13 23.04
N HIS A 175 -3.13 -11.35 23.53
CA HIS A 175 -1.89 -12.10 23.32
C HIS A 175 -1.66 -12.38 21.83
N LEU A 176 -2.69 -12.85 21.11
CA LEU A 176 -2.63 -13.10 19.67
C LEU A 176 -2.34 -11.84 18.88
N PHE A 177 -2.97 -10.71 19.23
CA PHE A 177 -2.67 -9.42 18.64
C PHE A 177 -1.21 -8.99 18.87
N ARG A 178 -0.71 -9.11 20.10
CA ARG A 178 0.68 -8.78 20.43
C ARG A 178 1.66 -9.67 19.68
N ARG A 179 1.34 -10.96 19.51
CA ARG A 179 2.12 -11.90 18.71
C ARG A 179 2.12 -11.49 17.24
N ALA A 180 0.94 -11.25 16.64
CA ALA A 180 0.83 -10.81 15.26
C ALA A 180 1.62 -9.51 15.00
N ARG A 181 1.61 -8.56 15.93
CA ARG A 181 2.40 -7.31 15.86
C ARG A 181 3.91 -7.53 15.97
N LYS A 182 4.36 -8.55 16.72
CA LYS A 182 5.79 -8.91 16.77
C LYS A 182 6.25 -9.53 15.45
N GLU A 183 5.39 -10.31 14.80
CA GLU A 183 5.67 -10.94 13.51
C GLU A 183 5.55 -9.94 12.35
N LEU A 184 4.59 -9.01 12.42
CA LEU A 184 4.31 -7.99 11.42
C LEU A 184 4.65 -6.61 11.99
N THR A 185 5.86 -6.13 11.69
CA THR A 185 6.29 -4.79 12.10
C THR A 185 5.53 -3.72 11.35
N TRP A 186 5.27 -2.59 12.03
CA TRP A 186 4.61 -1.44 11.39
C TRP A 186 5.46 -0.94 10.21
N PRO A 187 4.84 -0.59 9.08
CA PRO A 187 5.56 -0.13 7.89
C PRO A 187 6.27 1.20 8.17
N GLY A 188 7.53 1.34 7.77
CA GLY A 188 8.25 2.60 7.88
C GLY A 188 7.86 3.60 6.78
N MET A 189 7.83 4.90 7.12
CA MET A 189 7.47 5.96 6.16
C MET A 189 8.69 6.60 5.47
N HIS A 190 9.90 6.32 5.92
CA HIS A 190 11.16 6.93 5.45
C HIS A 190 11.49 6.69 3.96
N ARG A 191 10.85 5.71 3.30
CA ARG A 191 11.10 5.33 1.89
C ARG A 191 9.86 5.39 0.99
N ILE A 192 8.73 5.90 1.48
CA ILE A 192 7.52 5.95 0.66
C ILE A 192 7.71 6.87 -0.54
N GLN A 193 6.96 6.59 -1.60
CA GLN A 193 6.74 7.51 -2.71
C GLN A 193 5.61 8.48 -2.33
N MET A 194 5.66 9.69 -2.86
CA MET A 194 4.55 10.63 -2.76
C MET A 194 3.41 10.13 -3.63
N HIS A 195 2.26 9.83 -3.04
CA HIS A 195 1.02 9.69 -3.78
C HIS A 195 0.41 11.07 -3.93
N LEU A 196 0.17 11.51 -5.17
CA LEU A 196 -0.21 12.87 -5.50
C LEU A 196 -1.44 12.87 -6.41
N ASP A 197 -2.50 13.53 -5.96
CA ASP A 197 -3.73 13.72 -6.73
C ASP A 197 -3.82 15.14 -7.34
N GLY A 198 -4.90 15.41 -8.06
CA GLY A 198 -5.16 16.72 -8.68
C GLY A 198 -5.17 17.93 -7.73
N LYS A 199 -5.14 17.75 -6.40
CA LYS A 199 -5.02 18.86 -5.44
C LYS A 199 -3.62 19.46 -5.42
N VAL A 200 -2.60 18.62 -5.62
CA VAL A 200 -1.17 18.97 -5.47
C VAL A 200 -0.42 18.97 -6.80
N VAL A 201 -0.90 18.20 -7.78
CA VAL A 201 -0.34 18.15 -9.13
C VAL A 201 -1.34 18.62 -10.18
N ARG A 202 -0.81 19.21 -11.25
CA ARG A 202 -1.59 19.51 -12.46
C ARG A 202 -0.93 18.87 -13.66
N TYR A 203 -1.66 18.01 -14.36
CA TYR A 203 -1.24 17.42 -15.62
C TYR A 203 -1.70 18.28 -16.79
N GLU A 204 -0.79 18.59 -17.72
CA GLU A 204 -1.07 19.37 -18.92
C GLU A 204 -0.58 18.61 -20.16
N PRO A 205 -1.47 18.10 -21.03
CA PRO A 205 -1.07 17.52 -22.30
C PRO A 205 -0.58 18.60 -23.27
N ARG A 206 0.22 18.17 -24.27
CA ARG A 206 0.72 19.01 -25.37
C ARG A 206 -0.42 19.76 -26.06
N GLY A 207 -0.14 20.99 -26.50
CA GLY A 207 -1.14 21.86 -27.15
C GLY A 207 -2.00 22.69 -26.19
N ARG A 208 -1.85 22.54 -24.87
CA ARG A 208 -2.47 23.41 -23.85
C ARG A 208 -1.42 24.13 -23.00
N GLY A 209 -1.75 25.32 -22.50
CA GLY A 209 -0.91 26.08 -21.56
C GLY A 209 0.51 26.37 -22.07
N ARG A 210 1.52 26.16 -21.20
CA ARG A 210 2.95 26.30 -21.55
C ARG A 210 3.42 25.27 -22.60
N GLY A 211 2.64 24.22 -22.86
CA GLY A 211 2.92 23.19 -23.86
C GLY A 211 2.39 23.51 -25.26
N LYS A 212 1.85 24.71 -25.51
CA LYS A 212 1.38 25.14 -26.85
C LYS A 212 2.50 25.20 -27.90
N GLN A 213 3.70 25.58 -27.49
CA GLN A 213 4.86 25.75 -28.40
C GLN A 213 5.85 24.57 -28.33
N ALA A 214 5.57 23.57 -27.50
CA ALA A 214 6.54 22.54 -27.21
C ALA A 214 6.42 21.36 -28.18
N THR A 215 7.51 21.07 -28.88
CA THR A 215 7.59 20.05 -29.93
C THR A 215 8.02 18.68 -29.42
N HIS A 216 8.89 18.65 -28.39
CA HIS A 216 9.60 17.42 -27.98
C HIS A 216 8.90 16.56 -26.92
N PHE A 217 8.01 17.11 -26.10
CA PHE A 217 7.37 16.35 -25.01
C PHE A 217 5.84 16.30 -25.17
N PRO A 218 5.20 15.15 -24.91
CA PRO A 218 3.75 14.97 -24.98
C PRO A 218 2.99 15.64 -23.83
N ALA A 219 3.62 15.90 -22.69
CA ALA A 219 2.94 16.48 -21.53
C ALA A 219 3.88 17.13 -20.51
N TRP A 220 3.30 17.94 -19.62
CA TRP A 220 3.95 18.55 -18.46
C TRP A 220 3.19 18.23 -17.18
N LEU A 221 3.94 17.85 -16.15
CA LEU A 221 3.43 17.76 -14.79
C LEU A 221 3.90 18.98 -14.00
N HIS A 222 2.95 19.74 -13.47
CA HIS A 222 3.24 20.88 -12.61
C HIS A 222 3.11 20.46 -11.16
N LEU A 223 4.23 20.42 -10.46
CA LEU A 223 4.33 20.05 -9.06
C LEU A 223 4.56 21.31 -8.21
N ALA A 224 3.79 21.49 -7.13
CA ALA A 224 4.05 22.55 -6.16
C ALA A 224 5.34 22.27 -5.38
N THR A 225 6.19 23.28 -5.19
CA THR A 225 7.41 23.16 -4.36
C THR A 225 7.16 23.65 -2.93
N LEU A 226 8.22 23.65 -2.11
CA LEU A 226 8.19 24.26 -0.77
C LEU A 226 8.05 25.80 -0.83
N GLU A 227 8.38 26.43 -1.97
CA GLU A 227 8.22 27.86 -2.16
C GLU A 227 6.84 28.20 -2.74
N LYS A 228 6.09 29.04 -2.03
CA LYS A 228 4.73 29.44 -2.44
C LYS A 228 4.74 30.06 -3.84
N GLY A 229 3.83 29.58 -4.70
CA GLY A 229 3.66 30.07 -6.08
C GLY A 229 4.68 29.56 -7.10
N LYS A 230 5.79 28.94 -6.66
CA LYS A 230 6.84 28.45 -7.57
C LYS A 230 6.67 26.97 -7.85
N ARG A 231 5.87 26.64 -8.87
CA ARG A 231 5.71 25.25 -9.34
C ARG A 231 6.88 24.83 -10.22
N VAL A 232 7.29 23.57 -10.11
CA VAL A 232 8.22 22.93 -11.04
C VAL A 232 7.41 22.31 -12.17
N ALA A 233 7.73 22.72 -13.41
CA ALA A 233 7.20 22.11 -14.62
C ALA A 233 8.14 20.97 -15.07
N ILE A 234 7.64 19.75 -14.98
CA ILE A 234 8.33 18.52 -15.30
C ILE A 234 7.89 18.07 -16.69
N PRO A 235 8.78 18.06 -17.70
CA PRO A 235 8.47 17.47 -19.00
C PRO A 235 8.39 15.95 -18.89
N LEU A 236 7.29 15.37 -19.34
CA LEU A 236 7.03 13.94 -19.32
C LEU A 236 7.08 13.38 -20.74
N GLY A 237 7.71 12.22 -20.92
CA GLY A 237 7.66 11.38 -22.11
C GLY A 237 6.53 10.34 -22.02
N GLU A 238 6.34 9.61 -23.12
CA GLU A 238 5.36 8.52 -23.19
C GLU A 238 5.95 7.21 -22.71
N ASN A 239 5.09 6.31 -22.23
CA ASN A 239 5.45 4.92 -21.98
C ASN A 239 4.73 4.06 -23.04
N PRO A 240 5.43 3.56 -24.08
CA PRO A 240 4.78 2.82 -25.18
C PRO A 240 3.97 1.62 -24.70
N TYR A 241 4.47 0.91 -23.68
CA TYR A 241 3.77 -0.22 -23.09
C TYR A 241 2.46 0.21 -22.42
N ALA A 242 2.47 1.32 -21.69
CA ALA A 242 1.29 1.83 -21.02
C ALA A 242 0.26 2.39 -22.03
N GLU A 243 0.70 3.06 -23.09
CA GLU A 243 -0.18 3.59 -24.13
C GLU A 243 -0.89 2.48 -24.92
N GLY A 244 -0.20 1.37 -25.20
CA GLY A 244 -0.81 0.20 -25.86
C GLY A 244 -1.86 -0.54 -25.03
N ARG A 245 -1.98 -0.25 -23.73
CA ARG A 245 -3.01 -0.85 -22.85
C ARG A 245 -4.32 -0.05 -22.89
N LYS A 246 -5.43 -0.73 -23.14
CA LYS A 246 -6.79 -0.15 -23.05
C LYS A 246 -7.10 0.26 -21.62
N GLY A 247 -7.61 1.48 -21.46
CA GLY A 247 -7.96 2.05 -20.16
C GLY A 247 -7.87 3.56 -20.14
N GLU A 248 -8.22 4.15 -19.00
CA GLU A 248 -8.23 5.59 -18.78
C GLU A 248 -7.11 6.01 -17.83
N TRP A 249 -6.35 7.02 -18.24
CA TRP A 249 -5.38 7.65 -17.35
C TRP A 249 -6.10 8.38 -16.21
N ARG A 250 -5.61 8.21 -14.98
CA ARG A 250 -6.09 8.95 -13.80
C ARG A 250 -5.13 10.11 -13.49
N ASP A 251 -5.67 11.15 -12.87
CA ASP A 251 -4.88 12.27 -12.35
C ASP A 251 -4.32 11.95 -10.96
N PHE A 252 -3.59 10.83 -10.93
CA PHE A 252 -2.91 10.32 -9.76
C PHE A 252 -1.49 9.90 -10.16
N PHE A 253 -0.52 10.45 -9.45
CA PHE A 253 0.89 10.30 -9.73
C PHE A 253 1.61 9.75 -8.50
N GLN A 254 2.57 8.87 -8.72
CA GLN A 254 3.50 8.43 -7.69
C GLN A 254 4.86 9.04 -8.01
N VAL A 255 5.38 9.84 -7.10
CA VAL A 255 6.69 10.49 -7.24
C VAL A 255 7.64 9.94 -6.20
N GLY A 256 8.65 9.23 -6.66
CA GLY A 256 9.63 8.56 -5.82
C GLY A 256 11.05 8.96 -6.18
N GLU A 257 11.99 8.24 -5.60
CA GLU A 257 13.41 8.36 -5.87
C GLU A 257 14.01 6.96 -5.95
N GLU A 258 14.90 6.75 -6.92
CA GLU A 258 15.66 5.53 -7.10
C GLU A 258 17.07 5.91 -7.54
N ASN A 259 18.09 5.44 -6.81
CA ASN A 259 19.50 5.75 -7.06
C ASN A 259 19.80 7.26 -7.21
N GLY A 260 19.15 8.09 -6.40
CA GLY A 260 19.31 9.55 -6.43
C GLY A 260 18.55 10.27 -7.55
N ARG A 261 17.85 9.54 -8.42
CA ARG A 261 17.04 10.11 -9.50
C ARG A 261 15.56 10.06 -9.16
N VAL A 262 14.84 11.09 -9.56
CA VAL A 262 13.39 11.13 -9.40
C VAL A 262 12.75 10.07 -10.31
N GLN A 263 11.73 9.39 -9.79
CA GLN A 263 10.89 8.47 -10.57
C GLN A 263 9.46 9.02 -10.57
N ILE A 264 8.83 9.10 -11.75
CA ILE A 264 7.46 9.59 -11.89
C ILE A 264 6.61 8.51 -12.52
N ARG A 265 5.60 8.04 -11.80
CA ARG A 265 4.63 7.09 -12.33
C ARG A 265 3.25 7.72 -12.38
N ARG A 266 2.46 7.35 -13.38
CA ARG A 266 1.04 7.71 -13.48
C ARG A 266 0.17 6.47 -13.42
N VAL A 267 -0.98 6.58 -12.78
CA VAL A 267 -1.94 5.48 -12.67
C VAL A 267 -2.91 5.47 -13.85
N LYS A 268 -3.14 4.28 -14.42
CA LYS A 268 -4.14 4.01 -15.47
C LYS A 268 -5.15 2.99 -14.95
N ALA A 269 -6.43 3.31 -15.01
CA ALA A 269 -7.52 2.37 -14.81
C ALA A 269 -7.65 1.52 -16.08
N LEU A 270 -7.35 0.23 -15.98
CA LEU A 270 -7.33 -0.69 -17.11
C LEU A 270 -8.71 -1.24 -17.37
N SER A 271 -9.09 -1.28 -18.65
CA SER A 271 -10.26 -2.03 -19.07
C SER A 271 -9.91 -3.51 -19.06
N PRO A 272 -10.60 -4.36 -18.29
CA PRO A 272 -10.39 -5.80 -18.33
C PRO A 272 -10.52 -6.28 -19.78
N LYS A 273 -9.52 -7.01 -20.26
CA LYS A 273 -9.65 -7.66 -21.56
C LYS A 273 -10.64 -8.79 -21.42
N PRO A 274 -11.72 -8.86 -22.23
CA PRO A 274 -12.56 -10.04 -22.25
C PRO A 274 -11.66 -11.22 -22.64
N TYR A 275 -11.58 -12.18 -21.73
CA TYR A 275 -10.81 -13.40 -21.91
C TYR A 275 -11.77 -14.56 -21.70
N THR A 276 -11.91 -15.38 -22.73
CA THR A 276 -12.62 -16.65 -22.63
C THR A 276 -11.55 -17.73 -22.45
N PRO A 277 -11.45 -18.35 -21.26
CA PRO A 277 -10.53 -19.46 -21.06
C PRO A 277 -10.84 -20.57 -22.07
N ARG A 278 -9.80 -21.12 -22.70
CA ARG A 278 -9.95 -22.30 -23.59
C ARG A 278 -10.18 -23.60 -22.81
N THR A 279 -9.92 -23.58 -21.51
CA THR A 279 -10.11 -24.71 -20.59
C THR A 279 -10.57 -24.19 -19.25
N GLU A 280 -11.39 -24.96 -18.55
CA GLU A 280 -11.86 -24.62 -17.20
C GLU A 280 -10.74 -24.70 -16.16
N ARG A 281 -9.85 -25.69 -16.31
CA ARG A 281 -8.74 -25.94 -15.41
C ARG A 281 -7.48 -26.28 -16.21
N LEU A 282 -6.36 -25.81 -15.70
CA LEU A 282 -5.01 -26.13 -16.16
C LEU A 282 -4.17 -26.26 -14.90
N ALA A 283 -3.65 -27.45 -14.62
CA ALA A 283 -2.71 -27.61 -13.52
C ALA A 283 -1.32 -27.25 -14.04
N VAL A 284 -0.64 -26.39 -13.29
CA VAL A 284 0.70 -25.88 -13.63
C VAL A 284 1.62 -26.22 -12.48
N ASP A 285 2.70 -26.94 -12.79
CA ASP A 285 3.83 -27.16 -11.91
C ASP A 285 4.98 -26.23 -12.32
N ILE A 286 5.73 -25.72 -11.34
CA ILE A 286 6.83 -24.78 -11.56
C ILE A 286 8.12 -25.46 -11.14
N GLY A 287 9.01 -25.71 -12.10
CA GLY A 287 10.24 -26.46 -11.90
C GLY A 287 11.50 -25.66 -12.23
N LEU A 288 12.66 -26.30 -12.01
CA LEU A 288 13.96 -25.73 -12.36
C LEU A 288 14.40 -26.11 -13.78
N SER A 289 14.05 -27.30 -14.27
CA SER A 289 14.49 -27.77 -15.59
C SER A 289 13.55 -27.28 -16.70
N PRO A 290 12.26 -27.67 -16.73
CA PRO A 290 11.21 -26.85 -17.31
C PRO A 290 10.74 -25.84 -16.25
N LEU A 291 10.70 -24.55 -16.60
CA LEU A 291 10.15 -23.51 -15.72
C LEU A 291 8.67 -23.77 -15.42
N ILE A 292 7.91 -24.22 -16.42
CA ILE A 292 6.48 -24.52 -16.31
C ILE A 292 6.20 -25.87 -16.95
N ALA A 293 5.55 -26.76 -16.21
CA ALA A 293 4.98 -27.99 -16.72
C ALA A 293 3.45 -27.97 -16.55
N THR A 294 2.71 -28.42 -17.56
CA THR A 294 1.24 -28.55 -17.45
C THR A 294 0.83 -30.01 -17.25
N ASP A 295 -0.37 -30.24 -16.71
CA ASP A 295 -1.01 -31.57 -16.68
C ASP A 295 -1.30 -32.15 -18.07
N ARG A 296 -1.06 -31.37 -19.12
CA ARG A 296 -1.18 -31.77 -20.54
C ARG A 296 0.16 -32.17 -21.16
N GLY A 297 1.25 -32.15 -20.38
CA GLY A 297 2.59 -32.49 -20.84
C GLY A 297 3.33 -31.35 -21.56
N ASP A 298 2.79 -30.12 -21.54
CA ASP A 298 3.53 -28.96 -22.05
C ASP A 298 4.69 -28.66 -21.11
N LEU A 299 5.90 -28.55 -21.66
CA LEU A 299 7.11 -28.20 -20.91
C LEU A 299 7.67 -26.89 -21.47
N LEU A 300 7.37 -25.79 -20.80
CA LEU A 300 7.80 -24.43 -21.17
C LEU A 300 9.03 -24.02 -20.37
N GLY A 301 9.93 -23.25 -21.01
CA GLY A 301 11.18 -22.83 -20.37
C GLY A 301 12.12 -24.00 -20.08
N ARG A 302 12.24 -24.95 -21.02
CA ARG A 302 13.23 -26.04 -20.92
C ARG A 302 14.64 -25.44 -20.84
N GLY A 303 15.46 -25.94 -19.93
CA GLY A 303 16.81 -25.42 -19.71
C GLY A 303 16.84 -24.15 -18.87
N PHE A 304 15.75 -23.81 -18.17
CA PHE A 304 15.71 -22.65 -17.28
C PHE A 304 16.83 -22.70 -16.22
N LEU A 305 17.14 -23.89 -15.70
CA LEU A 305 18.28 -24.09 -14.79
C LEU A 305 19.61 -23.66 -15.41
N ARG A 306 19.82 -23.87 -16.71
CA ARG A 306 21.04 -23.43 -17.41
C ARG A 306 21.11 -21.91 -17.50
N LEU A 307 19.97 -21.26 -17.76
CA LEU A 307 19.88 -19.79 -17.74
C LEU A 307 20.18 -19.24 -16.35
N LEU A 308 19.61 -19.83 -15.30
CA LEU A 308 19.91 -19.46 -13.92
C LEU A 308 21.39 -19.65 -13.57
N ALA A 309 22.01 -20.76 -14.00
CA ALA A 309 23.43 -21.01 -13.78
C ALA A 309 24.33 -20.00 -14.51
N ALA A 310 23.93 -19.55 -15.71
CA ALA A 310 24.63 -18.51 -16.44
C ALA A 310 24.58 -17.17 -15.69
N TYR A 311 23.40 -16.76 -15.21
CA TYR A 311 23.26 -15.56 -14.39
C TYR A 311 23.99 -15.67 -13.05
N ASP A 312 23.97 -16.84 -12.40
CA ASP A 312 24.73 -17.05 -11.15
C ASP A 312 26.24 -16.86 -11.39
N THR A 313 26.76 -17.39 -12.50
CA THR A 313 28.17 -17.22 -12.87
C THR A 313 28.53 -15.74 -13.09
N GLU A 314 27.65 -15.00 -13.76
CA GLU A 314 27.82 -13.56 -14.00
C GLU A 314 27.79 -12.77 -12.68
N ILE A 315 26.80 -13.03 -11.82
CA ILE A 315 26.66 -12.43 -10.50
C ILE A 315 27.89 -12.73 -9.63
N GLN A 316 28.37 -13.97 -9.61
CA GLN A 316 29.58 -14.34 -8.86
C GLN A 316 30.82 -13.61 -9.39
N THR A 317 30.93 -13.42 -10.70
CA THR A 317 32.03 -12.67 -11.32
C THR A 317 32.01 -11.21 -10.89
N ILE A 318 30.83 -10.58 -10.95
CA ILE A 318 30.61 -9.20 -10.48
C ILE A 318 30.93 -9.09 -8.98
N ALA A 319 30.45 -10.02 -8.16
CA ALA A 319 30.70 -10.04 -6.72
C ALA A 319 32.20 -10.15 -6.39
N LYS A 320 32.93 -11.06 -7.05
CA LYS A 320 34.38 -11.20 -6.89
C LYS A 320 35.12 -9.93 -7.27
N ARG A 321 34.74 -9.29 -8.38
CA ARG A 321 35.33 -8.01 -8.82
C ARG A 321 35.07 -6.90 -7.79
N ALA A 322 33.84 -6.75 -7.32
CA ALA A 322 33.47 -5.78 -6.30
C ALA A 322 34.29 -5.95 -5.01
N GLN A 323 34.44 -7.20 -4.56
CA GLN A 323 35.21 -7.54 -3.37
C GLN A 323 36.70 -7.21 -3.53
N ARG A 324 37.31 -7.50 -4.69
CA ARG A 324 38.70 -7.11 -5.00
C ARG A 324 38.90 -5.60 -5.01
N GLU A 325 37.89 -4.86 -5.46
CA GLU A 325 37.88 -3.39 -5.47
C GLU A 325 37.50 -2.76 -4.11
N GLY A 326 37.24 -3.58 -3.07
CA GLY A 326 36.83 -3.09 -1.74
C GLY A 326 35.43 -2.45 -1.72
N ARG A 327 34.62 -2.69 -2.75
CA ARG A 327 33.28 -2.11 -2.93
C ARG A 327 32.21 -3.10 -2.50
N LYS A 328 31.09 -2.58 -1.99
CA LYS A 328 29.89 -3.39 -1.75
C LYS A 328 29.18 -3.65 -3.09
N LEU A 329 28.54 -4.80 -3.26
CA LEU A 329 27.74 -5.12 -4.45
C LEU A 329 26.70 -4.04 -4.79
N SER A 330 26.13 -3.38 -3.78
CA SER A 330 25.20 -2.24 -3.95
C SER A 330 25.84 -0.97 -4.55
N GLN A 331 27.15 -0.97 -4.80
CA GLN A 331 27.92 0.16 -5.34
C GLN A 331 28.48 -0.13 -6.73
N VAL A 332 28.27 -1.33 -7.27
CA VAL A 332 28.67 -1.67 -8.64
C VAL A 332 27.54 -1.21 -9.58
N PRO A 333 27.82 -0.32 -10.55
CA PRO A 333 26.82 0.08 -11.54
C PRO A 333 26.40 -1.12 -12.41
N GLU A 334 25.12 -1.14 -12.83
CA GLU A 334 24.53 -2.15 -13.73
C GLU A 334 25.30 -2.32 -15.04
#